data_AF-A0A2V1JSA0-F1
#
_entry.id   AF-A0A2V1JSA0-F1
#
_cell.length_a   1.000
_cell.length_b   1.000
_cell.length_c   1.000
_cell.angle_alpha   90.00
_cell.angle_beta   90.00
_cell.angle_gamma   90.00
#
_symmetry.space_group_name_H-M   'P 1'
#
loop_
_entity.id
_entity.type
_entity.pdbx_description
1 polymer ?
#
loop_
_entity_poly.entity_id
_entity_poly.type
_entity_poly.pdbx_seq_one_letter_code
_entity_poly.pdbx_strand_id
1 'polypeptide(L)' 'MTDLEINTFIETMEEYGDSWTYSEVFESKYADMDLQSAISNRLNECSWLSDILAKASGLL' A
#
# COMPACT_ATOMS: atom_id res chain seq x y z
N MET A 1 -4.67 9.35 -8.81
CA MET A 1 -3.23 9.02 -8.94
C MET A 1 -2.81 9.06 -10.40
N THR A 2 -1.58 9.48 -10.66
CA THR A 2 -0.89 9.36 -11.96
C THR A 2 -0.30 7.96 -12.14
N ASP A 3 0.11 7.60 -13.35
CA ASP A 3 0.77 6.31 -13.63
C ASP A 3 2.00 6.07 -12.76
N LEU A 4 2.80 7.13 -12.53
CA LEU A 4 3.97 7.06 -11.67
C LEU A 4 3.58 6.74 -10.22
N GLU A 5 2.56 7.43 -9.70
CA GLU A 5 2.06 7.19 -8.34
C GLU A 5 1.47 5.79 -8.21
N ILE A 6 0.75 5.28 -9.21
CA ILE A 6 0.21 3.91 -9.20
C ILE A 6 1.34 2.89 -9.14
N ASN A 7 2.40 3.06 -9.94
CA ASN A 7 3.56 2.16 -9.89
C ASN A 7 4.24 2.22 -8.52
N THR A 8 4.42 3.41 -7.94
CA THR A 8 5.00 3.55 -6.59
C THR A 8 4.13 2.88 -5.52
N PHE A 9 2.80 2.98 -5.62
CA PHE A 9 1.90 2.27 -4.72
C PHE A 9 2.10 0.76 -4.82
N ILE A 10 2.15 0.21 -6.03
CA ILE A 10 2.32 -1.23 -6.27
C ILE A 10 3.65 -1.72 -5.71
N GLU A 11 4.75 -1.04 -6.02
CA GLU A 11 6.08 -1.36 -5.49
C GLU A 11 6.09 -1.34 -3.96
N THR A 12 5.47 -0.32 -3.36
CA THR A 12 5.35 -0.20 -1.91
C THR A 12 4.57 -1.38 -1.32
N MET A 13 3.43 -1.76 -1.88
CA MET A 13 2.61 -2.85 -1.35
C MET A 13 3.28 -4.23 -1.54
N GLU A 14 4.00 -4.42 -2.65
CA GLU A 14 4.80 -5.62 -2.90
C GLU A 14 5.88 -5.82 -1.82
N GLU A 15 6.51 -4.74 -1.32
CA GLU A 15 7.45 -4.83 -0.18
C GLU A 15 6.79 -5.35 1.10
N TYR A 16 5.48 -5.14 1.26
CA TYR A 16 4.67 -5.68 2.35
C TYR A 16 4.05 -7.04 2.03
N GLY A 17 4.36 -7.64 0.87
CA GLY A 17 3.81 -8.91 0.42
C GLY A 17 2.34 -8.82 -0.01
N ASP A 18 1.86 -7.62 -0.32
CA ASP A 18 0.52 -7.34 -0.83
C ASP A 18 0.63 -6.95 -2.31
N SER A 19 0.57 -7.96 -3.19
CA SER A 19 0.76 -7.75 -4.63
C SER A 19 -0.49 -7.14 -5.28
N TRP A 20 -0.27 -6.12 -6.11
CA TRP A 20 -1.30 -5.43 -6.89
C TRP A 20 -0.88 -5.28 -8.35
N THR A 21 -1.83 -5.38 -9.25
CA THR A 21 -1.65 -4.99 -10.66
C THR A 21 -2.11 -3.54 -10.87
N TYR A 22 -1.61 -2.92 -11.94
CA TYR A 22 -2.02 -1.57 -12.33
C TYR A 22 -3.54 -1.44 -12.47
N SER A 23 -4.20 -2.42 -13.12
CA SER A 23 -5.65 -2.41 -13.31
C SER A 23 -6.41 -2.46 -12.00
N GLU A 24 -5.95 -3.29 -11.05
CA GLU A 24 -6.59 -3.40 -9.73
C GLU A 24 -6.49 -2.09 -8.95
N VAL A 25 -5.33 -1.40 -9.00
CA VAL A 25 -5.18 -0.09 -8.36
C VAL A 25 -6.07 0.95 -9.04
N PHE A 26 -6.07 0.98 -10.38
CA PHE A 26 -6.83 1.95 -11.17
C PHE A 26 -8.35 1.80 -11.01
N GLU A 27 -8.85 0.57 -10.85
CA GLU A 27 -10.27 0.28 -10.61
C GLU A 27 -10.66 0.38 -9.12
N SER A 28 -9.70 0.51 -8.22
CA SER A 28 -9.95 0.62 -6.78
C SER A 28 -10.23 2.07 -6.34
N LYS A 29 -10.72 2.21 -5.12
CA LYS A 29 -10.84 3.51 -4.43
C LYS A 29 -9.50 4.25 -4.25
N TYR A 30 -8.36 3.56 -4.36
CA TYR A 30 -7.05 4.19 -4.18
C TYR A 30 -6.69 5.09 -5.35
N ALA A 31 -7.22 4.84 -6.56
CA ALA A 31 -7.02 5.70 -7.73
C ALA A 31 -7.51 7.14 -7.50
N ASP A 32 -8.53 7.33 -6.66
CA ASP A 32 -9.10 8.64 -6.31
C ASP A 32 -8.37 9.35 -5.16
N MET A 33 -7.35 8.71 -4.57
CA MET A 33 -6.55 9.26 -3.48
C MET A 33 -5.22 9.85 -4.01
N ASP A 34 -4.56 10.65 -3.19
CA ASP A 34 -3.13 10.88 -3.36
C ASP A 34 -2.34 9.64 -2.87
N LEU A 35 -1.09 9.50 -3.35
CA LEU A 35 -0.24 8.35 -3.06
C LEU A 35 -0.07 8.08 -1.56
N GLN A 36 0.16 9.11 -0.73
CA GLN A 36 0.38 8.89 0.70
C GLN A 36 -0.89 8.43 1.42
N SER A 37 -2.03 9.02 1.07
CA SER A 37 -3.33 8.62 1.59
C SER A 37 -3.67 7.19 1.19
N ALA A 38 -3.43 6.80 -0.07
CA ALA A 38 -3.64 5.44 -0.56
C ALA A 38 -2.81 4.41 0.21
N ILE A 39 -1.50 4.65 0.35
CA ILE A 39 -0.59 3.77 1.10
C ILE A 39 -1.04 3.64 2.56
N SER A 40 -1.28 4.77 3.23
CA SER A 40 -1.68 4.78 4.63
C SER A 40 -3.03 4.08 4.84
N ASN A 41 -3.99 4.29 3.93
CA ASN A 41 -5.28 3.63 3.99
C ASN A 41 -5.15 2.12 3.84
N ARG A 42 -4.39 1.65 2.84
CA ARG A 42 -4.18 0.22 2.61
C ARG A 42 -3.47 -0.45 3.78
N LEU A 43 -2.41 0.16 4.31
CA LEU A 43 -1.69 -0.37 5.48
C LEU A 43 -2.58 -0.44 6.72
N ASN A 44 -3.46 0.55 6.93
CA ASN A 44 -4.43 0.52 8.03
C ASN A 44 -5.50 -0.57 7.84
N GLU A 45 -5.95 -0.81 6.60
CA GLU A 45 -6.90 -1.90 6.30
C GLU A 45 -6.27 -3.27 6.46
N CYS A 46 -4.99 -3.38 6.12
CA CYS A 46 -4.18 -4.54 6.38
C CYS A 46 -3.64 -4.55 7.81
N SER A 47 -4.43 -4.21 8.83
CA SER A 47 -4.00 -4.10 10.24
C SER A 47 -3.33 -5.34 10.85
N TRP A 48 -3.22 -6.44 10.10
CA TRP A 48 -2.40 -7.62 10.43
C TRP A 48 -0.93 -7.49 9.98
N LEU A 49 -0.61 -6.62 9.01
CA LEU A 49 0.75 -6.26 8.58
C LEU A 49 1.42 -5.28 9.56
N SER A 50 0.67 -4.46 10.31
CA SER A 50 1.25 -3.58 11.33
C SER A 50 2.00 -4.36 12.40
N ASP A 51 1.53 -5.56 12.75
CA ASP A 51 2.22 -6.46 13.69
C ASP A 51 3.52 -7.03 13.11
N ILE A 52 3.58 -7.24 11.79
CA ILE A 52 4.79 -7.71 11.08
C ILE A 52 5.84 -6.60 11.05
N LEU A 53 5.44 -5.35 10.82
CA LEU A 53 6.35 -4.21 10.81
C LEU A 53 6.80 -3.78 12.21
N ALA A 54 5.93 -3.85 13.22
CA ALA A 54 6.30 -3.65 14.62
C ALA A 54 7.35 -4.69 15.07
N LYS A 55 7.20 -5.95 14.64
CA LYS A 55 8.21 -7.00 14.87
C LYS A 55 9.50 -6.79 14.08
N ALA A 56 9.42 -6.40 12.81
CA ALA A 56 10.59 -6.21 11.96
C ALA A 56 11.42 -4.97 12.35
N SER A 57 10.79 -3.93 12.91
CA SER A 57 11.45 -2.70 13.37
C SER A 57 12.05 -2.77 14.78
N GLY A 58 11.90 -3.90 15.49
CA GLY A 58 12.50 -4.09 16.83
C GLY A 58 11.92 -3.17 17.91
N LEU A 59 10.73 -2.62 17.71
CA LEU A 59 10.02 -1.75 18.65
C LEU A 59 9.14 -2.54 19.63
N LEU A 60 9.66 -3.63 20.21
CA LEU A 60 9.15 -4.28 21.43
C LEU A 60 10.30 -5.00 22.15
#